data_AF-A0A932UV12-F1
#
_entry.id   AF-A0A932UV12-F1
#
_cell.length_a   1.000
_cell.length_b   1.000
_cell.length_c   1.000
_cell.angle_alpha   90.00
_cell.angle_beta   90.00
_cell.angle_gamma   90.00
#
_symmetry.space_group_name_H-M   'P 1'
#
loop_
_entity.id
_entity.type
_entity.pdbx_description
1 polymer ?
#
loop_
_entity_poly.entity_id
_entity_poly.type
_entity_poly.pdbx_seq_one_letter_code
_entity_poly.pdbx_strand_id
1 'polypeptide(L)'
;MQLPDGKTGEFVVGVAASLFAAMIIMIFRLFTMLTLPDTILLLVIGVPACFFFILLGMNQYRNWASGRHAKQAIEDASVGSRPEQRVVDQLARLRSDAIHDLLNRLVGSEEELRRFVADHEEWRQRVLALLRENFAEAIILTFDRLGSVPVRRFGHAYNPFHSHQLDMLSLRLEIIQRIVDRYSA
;
A
#
# COMPACT_ATOMS: atom_id res chain seq x y z
N MET A 1 14.19 -24.43 3.52
CA MET A 1 14.92 -23.49 2.64
C MET A 1 14.10 -22.21 2.57
N GLN A 2 14.35 -21.26 3.47
CA GLN A 2 13.68 -19.96 3.49
C GLN A 2 14.35 -19.06 2.45
N LEU A 3 13.60 -18.61 1.45
CA LEU A 3 14.08 -17.62 0.50
C LEU A 3 14.13 -16.25 1.18
N PRO A 4 15.19 -15.44 0.97
CA PRO A 4 15.30 -14.11 1.56
C PRO A 4 14.14 -13.21 1.09
N ASP A 5 13.49 -12.55 2.05
CA ASP A 5 12.22 -11.78 1.94
C ASP A 5 12.20 -10.66 0.89
N GLY A 6 13.31 -10.37 0.21
CA GLY A 6 13.40 -9.42 -0.90
C GLY A 6 13.28 -10.04 -2.29
N LYS A 7 13.61 -11.34 -2.46
CA LYS A 7 13.70 -11.97 -3.79
C LYS A 7 12.40 -12.60 -4.29
N THR A 8 11.45 -12.83 -3.40
CA THR A 8 10.13 -13.39 -3.72
C THR A 8 9.32 -12.46 -4.61
N GLY A 9 9.38 -11.14 -4.39
CA GLY A 9 8.69 -10.15 -5.22
C GLY A 9 9.24 -10.10 -6.65
N GLU A 10 10.56 -10.05 -6.80
CA GLU A 10 11.21 -10.04 -8.12
C GLU A 10 10.96 -11.33 -8.89
N PHE A 11 10.96 -12.48 -8.19
CA PHE A 11 10.66 -13.77 -8.78
C PHE A 11 9.20 -13.84 -9.27
N VAL A 12 8.24 -13.37 -8.48
CA VAL A 12 6.81 -13.37 -8.86
C VAL A 12 6.57 -12.45 -10.07
N VAL A 13 7.20 -11.28 -10.11
CA VAL A 13 7.10 -10.35 -11.26
C VAL A 13 7.74 -10.96 -12.51
N GLY A 14 8.90 -11.60 -12.38
CA GLY A 14 9.59 -12.27 -13.50
C GLY A 14 8.80 -13.46 -14.07
N VAL A 15 8.20 -14.27 -13.20
CA VAL A 15 7.33 -15.39 -13.61
C VAL A 15 6.06 -14.88 -14.27
N ALA A 16 5.41 -13.84 -13.72
CA ALA A 16 4.23 -13.24 -14.33
C ALA A 16 4.53 -12.64 -15.72
N ALA A 17 5.66 -11.96 -15.88
CA ALA A 17 6.09 -11.42 -17.17
C ALA A 17 6.34 -12.52 -18.21
N SER A 18 6.96 -13.62 -17.79
CA SER A 18 7.26 -14.77 -18.66
C SER A 18 5.99 -15.52 -19.09
N LEU A 19 5.04 -15.71 -18.17
CA LEU A 19 3.72 -16.30 -18.48
C LEU A 19 2.92 -15.39 -19.42
N PHE A 20 2.97 -14.07 -19.22
CA PHE A 20 2.32 -13.11 -20.10
C PHE A 20 2.92 -13.13 -21.52
N ALA A 21 4.25 -13.16 -21.64
CA ALA A 21 4.93 -13.29 -22.92
C ALA A 21 4.58 -14.60 -23.64
N ALA A 22 4.54 -15.73 -22.92
CA ALA A 22 4.13 -17.02 -23.47
C ALA A 22 2.67 -17.01 -23.95
N MET A 23 1.78 -16.35 -23.21
CA MET A 23 0.38 -16.19 -23.59
C MET A 23 0.22 -15.36 -24.87
N ILE A 24 0.96 -14.25 -25.01
CA ILE A 24 0.98 -13.44 -26.23
C ILE A 24 1.45 -14.26 -27.43
N ILE A 25 2.54 -15.02 -27.29
CA ILE A 25 3.08 -15.87 -28.36
C ILE A 25 2.06 -16.95 -28.78
N MET A 26 1.36 -17.55 -27.81
CA MET A 26 0.32 -18.54 -28.07
C MET A 26 -0.89 -17.94 -28.80
N ILE A 27 -1.35 -16.75 -28.39
CA ILE A 27 -2.42 -16.01 -29.06
C ILE A 27 -2.00 -15.65 -30.50
N PHE A 28 -0.76 -15.22 -30.70
CA PHE A 28 -0.22 -14.89 -32.02
C PHE A 28 -0.15 -16.14 -32.93
N ARG A 29 0.28 -17.29 -32.40
CA ARG A 29 0.26 -18.55 -33.15
C ARG A 29 -1.17 -19.00 -33.50
N LEU A 30 -2.12 -18.83 -32.59
CA LEU A 30 -3.54 -19.12 -32.87
C LEU A 30 -4.07 -18.22 -34.00
N PHE A 31 -3.67 -16.94 -34.00
CA PHE A 31 -4.02 -15.96 -35.04
C PHE A 31 -3.51 -16.37 -36.42
N THR A 32 -2.31 -16.96 -36.52
CA THR A 32 -1.78 -17.46 -37.81
C THR A 32 -2.49 -18.69 -38.36
N MET A 33 -3.27 -19.40 -37.56
CA MET A 33 -4.00 -20.62 -37.97
C MET A 33 -5.48 -20.39 -38.32
N LEU A 34 -6.06 -19.24 -37.98
CA LEU A 34 -7.48 -18.95 -38.20
C LEU A 34 -7.72 -18.27 -39.56
N THR A 35 -8.78 -18.69 -40.24
CA THR A 35 -9.21 -18.12 -41.53
C THR A 35 -9.95 -16.78 -41.31
N LEU A 36 -10.04 -15.96 -42.36
CA LEU A 36 -10.50 -14.57 -42.36
C LEU A 36 -11.76 -14.21 -41.51
N PRO A 37 -12.86 -14.99 -41.44
CA PRO A 37 -14.04 -14.55 -40.68
C PRO A 37 -13.84 -14.51 -39.15
N ASP A 38 -12.91 -15.31 -38.59
CA ASP A 38 -12.69 -15.38 -37.14
C ASP A 38 -11.80 -14.24 -36.60
N THR A 39 -11.15 -13.49 -37.50
CA THR A 39 -10.26 -12.38 -37.13
C THR A 39 -10.99 -11.19 -36.51
N ILE A 40 -12.24 -10.93 -36.91
CA ILE A 40 -13.04 -9.79 -36.42
C ILE A 40 -13.45 -9.99 -34.95
N LEU A 41 -13.88 -11.20 -34.58
CA LEU A 41 -14.28 -11.52 -33.21
C LEU A 41 -13.09 -11.40 -32.24
N LEU A 42 -11.91 -11.85 -32.69
CA LEU A 42 -10.65 -11.72 -31.96
C LEU A 42 -10.23 -10.26 -31.75
N LEU A 43 -10.47 -9.38 -32.74
CA LEU A 43 -10.14 -7.97 -32.63
C LEU A 43 -11.06 -7.26 -31.62
N VAL A 44 -12.36 -7.58 -31.65
CA VAL A 44 -13.38 -6.96 -30.77
C VAL A 44 -13.21 -7.39 -29.30
N ILE A 45 -12.83 -8.64 -29.04
CA ILE A 45 -12.74 -9.17 -27.66
C ILE A 45 -11.30 -9.16 -27.14
N GLY A 46 -10.33 -9.53 -27.99
CA GLY A 46 -8.93 -9.69 -27.62
C GLY A 46 -8.24 -8.37 -27.32
N VAL A 47 -8.49 -7.32 -28.09
CA VAL A 47 -7.85 -6.01 -27.87
C VAL A 47 -8.28 -5.39 -26.53
N PRO A 48 -9.58 -5.33 -26.16
CA PRO A 48 -9.98 -4.85 -24.84
C PRO A 48 -9.44 -5.70 -23.69
N ALA A 49 -9.39 -7.03 -23.83
CA ALA A 49 -8.85 -7.92 -22.80
C ALA A 49 -7.35 -7.64 -22.56
N CYS A 50 -6.55 -7.54 -23.63
CA CYS A 50 -5.13 -7.18 -23.54
C CYS A 50 -4.93 -5.82 -22.87
N PHE A 51 -5.74 -4.83 -23.24
CA PHE A 51 -5.67 -3.49 -22.63
C PHE A 51 -5.97 -3.53 -21.13
N PHE A 52 -6.99 -4.29 -20.72
CA PHE A 52 -7.33 -4.50 -19.31
C PHE A 52 -6.17 -5.11 -18.52
N PHE A 53 -5.51 -6.14 -19.05
CA PHE A 53 -4.35 -6.76 -18.39
C PHE A 53 -3.14 -5.82 -18.30
N ILE A 54 -2.89 -5.02 -19.33
CA ILE A 54 -1.83 -4.00 -19.29
C ILE A 54 -2.09 -2.98 -18.18
N LEU A 55 -3.32 -2.46 -18.08
CA LEU A 55 -3.70 -1.53 -17.02
C LEU A 55 -3.57 -2.16 -15.63
N LEU A 56 -3.98 -3.42 -15.48
CA LEU A 56 -3.85 -4.15 -14.22
C LEU A 56 -2.38 -4.35 -13.84
N GLY A 57 -1.52 -4.70 -14.80
CA GLY A 57 -0.07 -4.81 -14.63
C GLY A 57 0.58 -3.48 -14.25
N MET A 58 0.21 -2.38 -14.91
CA MET A 58 0.70 -1.03 -14.58
C MET A 58 0.30 -0.61 -13.17
N ASN A 59 -0.93 -0.91 -12.73
CA ASN A 59 -1.40 -0.60 -11.38
C ASN A 59 -0.60 -1.38 -10.31
N GLN A 60 -0.38 -2.68 -10.54
CA GLN A 60 0.45 -3.50 -9.66
C GLN A 60 1.90 -3.02 -9.61
N TYR A 61 2.48 -2.68 -10.77
CA TYR A 61 3.84 -2.14 -10.85
C TYR A 61 3.96 -0.81 -10.10
N ARG A 62 2.98 0.10 -10.24
CA ARG A 62 2.97 1.39 -9.53
C ARG A 62 2.97 1.21 -8.01
N ASN A 63 2.13 0.29 -7.51
CA ASN A 63 2.06 -0.04 -6.08
C ASN A 63 3.35 -0.68 -5.55
N TRP A 64 4.00 -1.50 -6.37
CA TRP A 64 5.30 -2.09 -6.04
C TRP A 64 6.43 -1.05 -6.04
N ALA A 65 6.47 -0.18 -7.05
CA ALA A 65 7.50 0.85 -7.18
C ALA A 65 7.41 1.90 -6.06
N SER A 66 6.21 2.34 -5.68
CA SER A 66 6.02 3.28 -4.56
C SER A 66 6.51 2.69 -3.23
N GLY A 67 6.34 1.38 -3.02
CA GLY A 67 6.85 0.66 -1.86
C GLY A 67 8.38 0.66 -1.76
N ARG A 68 9.10 0.61 -2.89
CA ARG A 68 10.58 0.62 -2.90
C ARG A 68 11.15 2.00 -2.58
N HIS A 69 10.59 3.07 -3.15
CA HIS A 69 11.04 4.43 -2.83
C HIS A 69 10.81 4.78 -1.35
N ALA A 70 9.70 4.31 -0.77
CA ALA A 70 9.49 4.45 0.67
C ALA A 70 10.53 3.67 1.49
N LYS A 71 10.87 2.42 1.11
CA LYS A 71 11.90 1.64 1.83
C LYS A 71 13.27 2.32 1.78
N GLN A 72 13.67 2.78 0.60
CA GLN A 72 14.98 3.37 0.35
C GLN A 72 15.13 4.73 1.05
N ALA A 73 14.11 5.58 1.01
CA ALA A 73 14.10 6.84 1.75
C ALA A 73 14.25 6.65 3.28
N ILE A 74 13.67 5.59 3.84
CA ILE A 74 13.82 5.30 5.27
C ILE A 74 15.24 4.74 5.53
N GLU A 75 15.83 3.96 4.63
CA GLU A 75 17.21 3.43 4.76
C GLU A 75 18.24 4.56 4.72
N ASP A 76 18.12 5.47 3.76
CA ASP A 76 19.01 6.62 3.64
C ASP A 76 18.86 7.58 4.84
N ALA A 77 17.65 7.70 5.40
CA ALA A 77 17.39 8.47 6.62
C ALA A 77 18.00 7.86 7.90
N SER A 78 18.42 6.59 7.86
CA SER A 78 19.00 5.89 9.03
C SER A 78 20.48 6.20 9.30
N VAL A 79 21.10 7.02 8.45
CA VAL A 79 22.48 7.51 8.67
C VAL A 79 22.55 8.56 9.79
N GLY A 80 21.41 8.97 10.36
CA GLY A 80 21.31 9.79 11.58
C GLY A 80 21.37 9.00 12.90
N SER A 81 21.45 9.71 14.02
CA SER A 81 21.41 9.12 15.37
C SER A 81 20.17 8.23 15.55
N ARG A 82 20.36 6.99 16.05
CA ARG A 82 19.24 6.11 16.40
C ARG A 82 18.34 6.80 17.44
N PRO A 83 17.01 6.78 17.28
CA PRO A 83 16.09 7.31 18.28
C PRO A 83 16.18 6.48 19.57
N GLU A 84 15.85 7.10 20.70
CA GLU A 84 15.79 6.38 21.98
C GLU A 84 14.72 5.29 21.94
N GLN A 85 15.01 4.13 22.55
CA GLN A 85 14.06 3.00 22.61
C GLN A 85 12.70 3.41 23.19
N ARG A 86 12.69 4.33 24.17
CA ARG A 86 11.46 4.87 24.77
C ARG A 86 10.53 5.50 23.74
N VAL A 87 11.08 6.18 22.73
CA VAL A 87 10.31 6.81 21.66
C VAL A 87 9.69 5.74 20.74
N VAL A 88 10.46 4.70 20.44
CA VAL A 88 9.98 3.54 19.65
C VAL A 88 8.84 2.83 20.37
N ASP A 89 8.97 2.60 21.68
CA ASP A 89 7.92 2.01 22.51
C ASP A 89 6.67 2.90 22.59
N GLN A 90 6.84 4.21 22.60
CA GLN A 90 5.73 5.16 22.60
C GLN A 90 4.99 5.15 21.25
N LEU A 91 5.70 5.07 20.12
CA LEU A 91 5.09 4.86 18.81
C LEU A 91 4.33 3.54 18.73
N ALA A 92 4.90 2.46 19.27
CA ALA A 92 4.25 1.16 19.32
C ALA A 92 2.94 1.20 20.14
N ARG A 93 2.93 1.92 21.27
CA ARG A 93 1.70 2.16 22.05
C ARG A 93 0.67 2.96 21.25
N LEU A 94 1.04 4.11 20.68
CA LEU A 94 0.15 4.93 19.87
C LEU A 94 -0.45 4.16 18.68
N ARG A 95 0.32 3.24 18.09
CA ARG A 95 -0.18 2.34 17.04
C ARG A 95 -1.21 1.36 17.60
N SER A 96 -0.90 0.71 18.72
CA SER A 96 -1.80 -0.25 19.38
C SER A 96 -3.13 0.42 19.76
N ASP A 97 -3.06 1.60 20.35
CA ASP A 97 -4.22 2.39 20.76
C ASP A 97 -5.10 2.73 19.54
N ALA A 98 -4.51 3.22 18.44
CA ALA A 98 -5.29 3.52 17.23
C ALA A 98 -5.89 2.29 16.56
N ILE A 99 -5.27 1.11 16.64
CA ILE A 99 -5.90 -0.12 16.16
C ILE A 99 -7.15 -0.43 16.98
N HIS A 100 -7.04 -0.33 18.31
CA HIS A 100 -8.14 -0.65 19.21
C HIS A 100 -9.27 0.39 19.13
N ASP A 101 -8.91 1.67 19.24
CA ASP A 101 -9.84 2.77 19.48
C ASP A 101 -10.38 3.40 18.20
N LEU A 102 -9.63 3.34 17.08
CA LEU A 102 -10.00 3.99 15.83
C LEU A 102 -10.31 2.98 14.73
N LEU A 103 -9.35 2.12 14.37
CA LEU A 103 -9.48 1.24 13.20
C LEU A 103 -10.66 0.26 13.33
N ASN A 104 -10.88 -0.26 14.55
CA ASN A 104 -11.96 -1.21 14.86
C ASN A 104 -13.25 -0.52 15.36
N ARG A 105 -13.30 0.82 15.39
CA ARG A 105 -14.48 1.54 15.89
C ARG A 105 -15.66 1.37 14.94
N LEU A 106 -16.80 0.98 15.49
CA LEU A 106 -18.07 0.98 14.76
C LEU A 106 -18.61 2.41 14.72
N VAL A 107 -18.99 2.85 13.52
CA VAL A 107 -19.63 4.14 13.28
C VAL A 107 -20.97 3.86 12.62
N GLY A 108 -22.07 4.22 13.28
CA GLY A 108 -23.43 4.02 12.79
C GLY A 108 -24.16 5.32 12.42
N SER A 109 -23.54 6.48 12.69
CA SER A 109 -24.15 7.79 12.46
C SER A 109 -23.14 8.85 12.01
N GLU A 110 -23.66 9.94 11.45
CA GLU A 110 -22.85 11.10 11.05
C GLU A 110 -22.17 11.79 12.24
N GLU A 111 -22.82 11.80 13.41
CA GLU A 111 -22.24 12.37 14.63
C GLU A 111 -21.02 11.56 15.10
N GLU A 112 -21.14 10.23 15.10
CA GLU A 112 -20.02 9.34 15.41
C GLU A 112 -18.89 9.45 14.38
N LEU A 113 -19.23 9.65 13.10
CA LEU A 113 -18.25 9.88 12.04
C LEU A 113 -17.46 11.17 12.27
N ARG A 114 -18.12 12.27 12.66
CA ARG A 114 -17.45 13.54 13.00
C ARG A 114 -16.49 13.36 14.18
N ARG A 115 -16.90 12.63 15.22
CA ARG A 115 -16.02 12.30 16.35
C ARG A 115 -14.84 11.44 15.93
N PHE A 116 -15.09 10.42 15.11
CA PHE A 116 -14.03 9.58 14.57
C PHE A 116 -12.99 10.40 13.79
N VAL A 117 -13.42 11.33 12.94
CA VAL A 117 -12.50 12.20 12.18
C VAL A 117 -11.70 13.11 13.11
N ALA A 118 -12.33 13.68 14.14
CA ALA A 118 -11.65 14.50 15.13
C ALA A 118 -10.59 13.70 15.90
N ASP A 119 -10.96 12.53 16.41
CA ASP A 119 -10.05 11.65 17.16
C ASP A 119 -8.90 11.14 16.28
N HIS A 120 -9.18 10.82 15.01
CA HIS A 120 -8.16 10.44 14.03
C HIS A 120 -7.17 11.57 13.78
N GLU A 121 -7.65 12.81 13.63
CA GLU A 121 -6.77 13.96 13.46
C GLU A 121 -5.94 14.24 14.73
N GLU A 122 -6.54 14.16 15.92
CA GLU A 122 -5.82 14.31 17.18
C GLU A 122 -4.71 13.27 17.34
N TRP A 123 -5.02 12.00 17.08
CA TRP A 123 -4.03 10.93 17.07
C TRP A 123 -2.91 11.21 16.06
N ARG A 124 -3.25 11.65 14.85
CA ARG A 124 -2.27 11.99 13.81
C ARG A 124 -1.31 13.09 14.27
N GLN A 125 -1.83 14.13 14.92
CA GLN A 125 -1.02 15.21 15.46
C GLN A 125 -0.09 14.73 16.58
N ARG A 126 -0.56 13.86 17.48
CA ARG A 126 0.28 13.25 18.53
C ARG A 126 1.44 12.44 17.94
N VAL A 127 1.18 11.64 16.90
CA VAL A 127 2.24 10.89 16.19
C VAL A 127 3.20 11.86 15.50
N LEU A 128 2.70 12.88 14.80
CA LEU A 128 3.55 13.86 14.11
C LEU A 128 4.45 14.64 15.06
N ALA A 129 3.95 15.03 16.23
CA ALA A 129 4.76 15.69 17.25
C ALA A 129 5.94 14.80 17.66
N LEU A 130 5.66 13.54 17.99
CA LEU A 130 6.69 12.57 18.37
C LEU A 130 7.69 12.31 17.24
N LEU A 131 7.22 12.23 15.99
CA LEU A 131 8.09 12.05 14.82
C LEU A 131 8.99 13.27 14.57
N ARG A 132 8.46 14.50 14.68
CA ARG A 132 9.21 15.75 14.46
C ARG A 132 10.34 15.94 15.45
N GLU A 133 10.16 15.49 16.69
CA GLU A 133 11.14 15.64 17.75
C GLU A 133 12.28 14.62 17.66
N ASN A 134 12.04 13.45 17.05
CA ASN A 134 12.92 12.29 17.22
C ASN A 134 13.38 11.62 15.91
N PHE A 135 12.82 12.00 14.76
CA PHE A 135 13.09 11.34 13.49
C PHE A 135 13.43 12.33 12.38
N ALA A 136 14.15 11.85 11.37
CA ALA A 136 14.50 12.63 10.20
C ALA A 136 13.26 13.04 9.39
N GLU A 137 13.38 14.16 8.66
CA GLU A 137 12.29 14.74 7.86
C GLU A 137 11.68 13.75 6.85
N ALA A 138 12.50 12.88 6.26
CA ALA A 138 12.02 11.86 5.32
C ALA A 138 10.97 10.91 5.95
N ILE A 139 11.12 10.55 7.22
CA ILE A 139 10.16 9.72 7.95
C ILE A 139 8.87 10.50 8.21
N ILE A 140 8.99 11.76 8.60
CA ILE A 140 7.85 12.68 8.83
C ILE A 140 7.04 12.81 7.54
N LEU A 141 7.70 13.07 6.40
CA LEU A 141 7.07 13.21 5.09
C LEU A 141 6.38 11.93 4.65
N THR A 142 6.98 10.77 4.91
CA THR A 142 6.39 9.47 4.56
C THR A 142 5.09 9.23 5.34
N PHE A 143 5.04 9.61 6.62
CA PHE A 143 3.83 9.49 7.46
C PHE A 143 2.74 10.52 7.11
N ASP A 144 3.14 11.78 6.87
CA ASP A 144 2.21 12.89 6.61
C ASP A 144 1.62 12.79 5.19
N ARG A 145 2.48 12.55 4.19
CA ARG A 145 2.14 12.54 2.76
C ARG A 145 2.09 11.12 2.23
N LEU A 146 0.95 10.46 2.48
CA LEU A 146 0.71 9.04 2.18
C LEU A 146 0.80 8.64 0.69
N GLY A 147 0.88 9.59 -0.25
CA GLY A 147 0.91 9.30 -1.67
C GLY A 147 -0.37 8.59 -2.13
N SER A 148 -0.22 7.43 -2.78
CA SER A 148 -1.36 6.63 -3.24
C SER A 148 -1.89 5.76 -2.10
N VAL A 149 -3.11 6.05 -1.66
CA VAL A 149 -3.80 5.26 -0.64
C VAL A 149 -4.48 4.05 -1.31
N PRO A 150 -4.13 2.80 -0.96
CA PRO A 150 -4.78 1.63 -1.52
C PRO A 150 -6.21 1.53 -0.99
N VAL A 151 -7.16 1.21 -1.87
CA VAL A 151 -8.56 1.01 -1.49
C VAL A 151 -8.71 -0.37 -0.86
N ARG A 152 -8.98 -0.41 0.45
CA ARG A 152 -9.30 -1.64 1.19
C ARG A 152 -10.80 -1.67 1.45
N ARG A 153 -11.36 -2.88 1.54
CA ARG A 153 -12.78 -3.06 1.87
C ARG A 153 -12.91 -3.27 3.37
N PHE A 154 -13.37 -2.24 4.08
CA PHE A 154 -13.76 -2.33 5.48
C PHE A 154 -15.25 -2.63 5.58
N GLY A 155 -15.61 -3.85 6.01
CA GLY A 155 -17.00 -4.29 6.08
C GLY A 155 -17.87 -3.49 7.06
N HIS A 156 -17.25 -2.78 8.00
CA HIS A 156 -17.89 -1.92 9.00
C HIS A 156 -17.89 -0.43 8.63
N ALA A 157 -17.46 -0.06 7.42
CA ALA A 157 -17.47 1.34 7.01
C ALA A 157 -18.90 1.85 6.80
N TYR A 158 -19.31 2.83 7.59
CA TYR A 158 -20.59 3.54 7.50
C TYR A 158 -20.91 4.09 6.10
N ASN A 159 -19.95 4.74 5.45
CA ASN A 159 -20.10 5.34 4.12
C ASN A 159 -18.74 5.38 3.39
N PRO A 160 -18.69 5.76 2.09
CA PRO A 160 -17.44 5.80 1.34
C PRO A 160 -16.37 6.73 1.92
N PHE A 161 -16.79 7.84 2.57
CA PHE A 161 -15.86 8.76 3.22
C PHE A 161 -15.21 8.12 4.45
N HIS A 162 -15.98 7.43 5.29
CA HIS A 162 -15.45 6.67 6.42
C HIS A 162 -14.48 5.58 5.94
N SER A 163 -14.82 4.85 4.86
CA SER A 163 -13.91 3.86 4.25
C SER A 163 -12.57 4.49 3.86
N HIS A 164 -12.60 5.66 3.23
CA HIS A 164 -11.38 6.37 2.84
C HIS A 164 -10.54 6.81 4.05
N GLN A 165 -11.17 7.24 5.14
CA GLN A 165 -10.47 7.57 6.37
C GLN A 165 -9.79 6.35 7.00
N LEU A 166 -10.46 5.19 7.01
CA LEU A 166 -9.90 3.92 7.47
C LEU A 166 -8.73 3.46 6.59
N ASP A 167 -8.80 3.66 5.26
CA ASP A 167 -7.68 3.36 4.36
C ASP A 167 -6.45 4.21 4.69
N MET A 168 -6.62 5.51 4.90
CA MET A 168 -5.54 6.42 5.28
C MET A 168 -4.94 6.05 6.65
N LEU A 169 -5.79 5.79 7.65
CA LEU A 169 -5.38 5.36 8.97
C LEU A 169 -4.57 4.05 8.89
N SER A 170 -5.08 3.07 8.14
CA SER A 170 -4.43 1.77 7.98
C SER A 170 -3.03 1.90 7.36
N LEU A 171 -2.84 2.78 6.37
CA LEU A 171 -1.53 3.02 5.77
C LEU A 171 -0.58 3.71 6.76
N ARG A 172 -1.06 4.66 7.56
CA ARG A 172 -0.26 5.28 8.63
C ARG A 172 0.19 4.28 9.68
N LEU A 173 -0.68 3.35 10.08
CA LEU A 173 -0.36 2.29 11.04
C LEU A 173 0.70 1.32 10.49
N GLU A 174 0.70 1.05 9.19
CA GLU A 174 1.75 0.27 8.53
C GLU A 174 3.09 1.01 8.52
N ILE A 175 3.08 2.32 8.27
CA ILE A 175 4.29 3.15 8.32
C ILE A 175 4.87 3.13 9.75
N ILE A 176 4.03 3.30 10.78
CA ILE A 176 4.49 3.22 12.17
C ILE A 176 5.07 1.83 12.47
N GLN A 177 4.41 0.74 12.03
CA GLN A 177 4.94 -0.62 12.23
C GLN A 177 6.34 -0.77 11.61
N ARG A 178 6.55 -0.28 10.39
CA ARG A 178 7.87 -0.34 9.73
C ARG A 178 8.95 0.46 10.48
N ILE A 179 8.58 1.59 11.09
CA ILE A 179 9.49 2.37 11.93
C ILE A 179 9.84 1.55 13.18
N VAL A 180 8.83 0.98 13.87
CA VAL A 180 9.04 0.16 15.07
C VAL A 180 9.91 -1.06 14.78
N ASP A 181 9.62 -1.83 13.73
CA ASP A 181 10.39 -3.02 13.33
C ASP A 181 11.85 -2.67 13.03
N ARG A 182 12.09 -1.49 12.43
CA ARG A 182 13.42 -1.04 12.05
C ARG A 182 14.29 -0.65 13.25
N TYR A 183 13.70 -0.02 14.26
CA TYR A 183 14.45 0.53 15.39
C TYR A 183 14.37 -0.34 16.66
N SER A 184 13.65 -1.47 16.63
CA SER A 184 13.59 -2.46 17.72
C SER A 184 14.62 -3.59 17.58
N ALA A 185 15.39 -3.63 16.49
CA ALA A 185 16.46 -4.58 16.22
C ALA A 185 17.87 -4.02 16.56
#